data_AF-A0A0H5D0S8-F1
#
_entry.id   AF-A0A0H5D0S8-F1
#
_cell.length_a   1.000
_cell.length_b   1.000
_cell.length_c   1.000
_cell.angle_alpha   90.00
_cell.angle_beta   90.00
_cell.angle_gamma   90.00
#
_symmetry.space_group_name_H-M   'P 1'
#
loop_
_entity.id
_entity.type
_entity.pdbx_description
1 polymer ?
#
loop_
_entity_poly.entity_id
_entity_poly.type
_entity_poly.pdbx_seq_one_letter_code
_entity_poly.pdbx_strand_id
1 'polypeptide(L)'
;MTEPIATPEPERLPLTLADTSRRRGCAAAAISVILGAAVGGVVGLIGGRIPGLITAAVVAGVLGLLTWATARRKIWLAGHRVVARTIGSKSVDLHAADRLELIVTDVRGVRTVGLLVAEKRKTINLSLAVYSGTGGRELGILALRKLADALAGSSNTAGLVFSQLLVAQLRAEARGEAAPDRPLFQLASVAPSGKLAQRLKAEAVTKFVANLP
;
A
#
# COMPACT_ATOMS: atom_id res chain seq x y z
N MET A 1 -15.22 -35.99 -26.98
CA MET A 1 -14.44 -35.92 -25.74
C MET A 1 -14.09 -34.46 -25.54
N THR A 2 -14.88 -33.75 -24.74
CA THR A 2 -14.85 -32.29 -24.64
C THR A 2 -13.70 -31.90 -23.71
N GLU A 3 -12.64 -31.29 -24.25
CA GLU A 3 -11.58 -30.71 -23.43
C GLU A 3 -12.17 -29.62 -22.53
N PRO A 4 -11.91 -29.64 -21.21
CA PRO A 4 -12.32 -28.57 -20.32
C PRO A 4 -11.48 -27.33 -20.67
N ILE A 5 -12.15 -26.30 -21.19
CA ILE A 5 -11.60 -24.96 -21.40
C ILE A 5 -11.07 -24.48 -20.04
N ALA A 6 -9.74 -24.49 -19.88
CA ALA A 6 -9.09 -23.84 -18.76
C ALA A 6 -9.51 -22.37 -18.80
N THR A 7 -10.33 -21.96 -17.83
CA THR A 7 -10.70 -20.56 -17.64
C THR A 7 -9.39 -19.78 -17.52
N PRO A 8 -9.14 -18.75 -18.34
CA PRO A 8 -7.87 -18.03 -18.30
C PRO A 8 -7.68 -17.51 -16.88
N GLU A 9 -6.65 -17.99 -16.18
CA GLU A 9 -6.33 -17.46 -14.86
C GLU A 9 -6.16 -15.94 -15.03
N PRO A 10 -6.95 -15.12 -14.31
CA PRO A 10 -6.93 -13.69 -14.53
C PRO A 10 -5.52 -13.17 -14.27
N GLU A 11 -4.93 -12.51 -15.26
CA GLU A 11 -3.56 -11.99 -15.25
C GLU A 11 -3.33 -11.22 -13.93
N ARG A 12 -2.52 -11.81 -13.03
CA ARG A 12 -2.31 -11.29 -11.68
C ARG A 12 -1.16 -10.27 -11.72
N LEU A 13 -1.50 -8.99 -11.79
CA LEU A 13 -0.49 -7.94 -11.77
C LEU A 13 -0.14 -7.56 -10.32
N PRO A 14 1.12 -7.71 -9.88
CA PRO A 14 1.50 -7.35 -8.52
C PRO A 14 1.38 -5.83 -8.33
N LEU A 15 0.52 -5.42 -7.39
CA LEU A 15 0.38 -4.03 -6.95
C LEU A 15 1.32 -3.76 -5.76
N THR A 16 2.56 -4.25 -5.87
CA THR A 16 3.58 -4.07 -4.86
C THR A 16 4.62 -3.08 -5.38
N LEU A 17 4.86 -2.02 -4.63
CA LEU A 17 6.01 -1.14 -4.82
C LEU A 17 7.28 -1.99 -4.63
N ALA A 18 7.84 -2.46 -5.75
CA ALA A 18 8.57 -3.72 -5.89
C ALA A 18 9.83 -3.90 -5.02
N ASP A 19 10.36 -2.86 -4.38
CA ASP A 19 11.69 -2.90 -3.76
C ASP A 19 11.76 -2.70 -2.24
N THR A 20 10.63 -2.47 -1.56
CA THR A 20 10.66 -2.17 -0.11
C THR A 20 10.67 -3.42 0.79
N SER A 21 10.31 -4.60 0.26
CA SER A 21 10.13 -5.83 1.05
C SER A 21 11.43 -6.33 1.69
N ARG A 22 12.55 -6.34 0.95
CA ARG A 22 13.80 -6.93 1.44
C ARG A 22 14.47 -6.08 2.53
N ARG A 23 14.61 -4.77 2.31
CA ARG A 23 15.18 -3.84 3.30
C ARG A 23 14.30 -3.70 4.54
N ARG A 24 12.96 -3.64 4.38
CA ARG A 24 12.04 -3.61 5.52
C ARG A 24 12.04 -4.95 6.28
N GLY A 25 12.13 -6.08 5.58
CA GLY A 25 12.28 -7.39 6.21
C GLY A 25 13.55 -7.49 7.05
N CYS A 26 14.68 -7.05 6.53
CA CYS A 26 15.95 -7.02 7.28
C CYS A 26 15.89 -6.06 8.47
N ALA A 27 15.36 -4.84 8.29
CA ALA A 27 15.24 -3.87 9.37
C ALA A 27 14.28 -4.35 10.46
N ALA A 28 13.15 -4.96 10.09
CA ALA A 28 12.19 -5.49 11.04
C ALA A 28 12.76 -6.69 11.81
N ALA A 29 13.49 -7.58 11.13
CA ALA A 29 14.20 -8.67 11.78
C ALA A 29 15.24 -8.14 12.78
N ALA A 30 16.05 -7.15 12.40
CA ALA A 30 17.02 -6.52 13.29
C ALA A 30 16.36 -5.90 14.54
N ILE A 31 15.25 -5.16 14.36
CA ILE A 31 14.50 -4.57 15.47
C ILE A 31 13.93 -5.64 16.40
N SER A 32 13.36 -6.73 15.85
CA SER A 32 12.82 -7.82 16.67
C SER A 32 13.89 -8.52 17.51
N VAL A 33 15.09 -8.70 16.96
CA VAL A 33 16.23 -9.30 17.67
C VAL A 33 16.75 -8.36 18.76
N ILE A 34 16.94 -7.07 18.45
CA ILE A 34 17.42 -6.07 19.43
C ILE A 34 16.44 -5.94 20.59
N LEU A 35 15.13 -5.85 20.30
CA LEU A 35 14.12 -5.72 21.34
C LEU A 35 13.99 -6.99 22.19
N GLY A 36 14.05 -8.17 21.56
CA GLY A 36 14.09 -9.45 22.27
C GLY A 36 15.32 -9.56 23.19
N ALA A 37 16.49 -9.17 22.70
CA ALA A 37 17.73 -9.17 23.49
C ALA A 37 17.67 -8.16 24.65
N ALA A 38 17.11 -6.97 24.45
CA ALA A 38 16.96 -5.98 25.51
C ALA A 38 16.02 -6.45 26.62
N VAL A 39 14.83 -6.94 26.26
CA VAL A 39 13.83 -7.42 27.23
C VAL A 39 14.33 -8.67 27.96
N GLY A 40 14.90 -9.63 27.22
CA GLY A 40 15.47 -10.83 27.84
C GLY A 40 16.73 -10.56 28.67
N GLY A 41 17.50 -9.53 28.33
CA GLY A 41 18.64 -9.07 29.14
C GLY A 41 18.19 -8.53 30.50
N VAL A 42 17.15 -7.69 30.54
CA VAL A 42 16.60 -7.16 31.80
C VAL A 42 16.03 -8.28 32.67
N VAL A 43 15.26 -9.20 32.07
CA VAL A 43 14.71 -10.35 32.80
C VAL A 43 15.82 -11.30 33.27
N GLY A 44 16.87 -11.48 32.46
CA GLY A 44 18.02 -12.30 32.79
C GLY A 44 18.85 -11.77 33.96
N LEU A 45 18.87 -10.45 34.15
CA LEU A 45 19.55 -9.80 35.27
C LEU A 45 18.83 -10.06 36.60
N ILE A 46 17.51 -10.19 36.58
CA ILE A 46 16.66 -10.34 37.78
C ILE A 46 16.39 -11.82 38.10
N GLY A 47 16.03 -12.62 37.08
CA GLY A 47 15.63 -14.02 37.25
C GLY A 47 16.74 -15.04 36.97
N GLY A 48 17.92 -14.60 36.52
CA GLY A 48 19.02 -15.46 36.11
C GLY A 48 19.03 -15.78 34.60
N ARG A 49 20.11 -16.44 34.14
CA ARG A 49 20.40 -16.65 32.71
C ARG A 49 19.32 -17.38 31.92
N ILE A 50 18.72 -18.42 32.51
CA ILE A 50 17.73 -19.27 31.84
C ILE A 50 16.43 -18.52 31.55
N PRO A 51 15.76 -17.87 32.53
CA PRO A 51 14.53 -17.13 32.23
C PRO A 51 14.77 -15.94 31.30
N GLY A 52 15.93 -15.27 31.38
CA GLY A 52 16.29 -14.21 30.43
C GLY A 52 16.36 -14.69 28.98
N LEU A 53 16.98 -15.86 28.75
CA LEU A 53 17.05 -16.49 27.43
C LEU A 53 15.67 -16.88 26.90
N ILE A 54 14.82 -17.46 27.75
CA ILE A 54 13.46 -17.85 27.38
C ILE A 54 12.65 -16.61 26.98
N THR A 55 12.69 -15.54 27.77
CA THR A 55 11.99 -14.29 27.44
C THR A 55 12.52 -13.66 26.16
N ALA A 56 13.84 -13.62 25.95
CA ALA A 56 14.43 -13.13 24.71
C ALA A 56 13.90 -13.89 23.48
N ALA A 57 13.90 -15.22 23.57
CA ALA A 57 13.46 -16.09 22.48
C ALA A 57 11.97 -15.92 22.17
N VAL A 58 11.12 -15.83 23.19
CA VAL A 58 9.67 -15.64 23.01
C VAL A 58 9.38 -14.27 22.39
N VAL A 59 9.98 -13.20 22.92
CA VAL A 59 9.74 -11.84 22.42
C VAL A 59 10.27 -11.68 20.99
N ALA A 60 11.51 -12.10 20.73
CA ALA A 60 12.09 -12.06 19.38
C ALA A 60 11.28 -12.93 18.40
N GLY A 61 10.85 -14.11 18.84
CA GLY A 61 10.04 -15.03 18.04
C GLY A 61 8.68 -14.44 17.66
N VAL A 62 7.94 -13.87 18.62
CA VAL A 62 6.62 -13.28 18.36
C VAL A 62 6.72 -12.04 17.46
N LEU A 63 7.65 -11.12 17.74
CA LEU A 63 7.86 -9.96 16.88
C LEU A 63 8.37 -10.35 15.49
N GLY A 64 9.30 -11.31 15.43
CA GLY A 64 9.84 -11.84 14.18
C GLY A 64 8.75 -12.48 13.32
N LEU A 65 7.87 -13.29 13.92
CA LEU A 65 6.75 -13.91 13.22
C LEU A 65 5.75 -12.86 12.71
N LEU A 66 5.41 -11.86 13.53
CA LEU A 66 4.46 -10.82 13.16
C LEU A 66 5.00 -9.93 12.01
N THR A 67 6.27 -9.57 12.08
CA THR A 67 6.96 -8.78 11.04
C THR A 67 7.09 -9.58 9.74
N TRP A 68 7.41 -10.87 9.82
CA TRP A 68 7.45 -11.75 8.66
C TRP A 68 6.07 -11.93 8.01
N ALA A 69 5.03 -12.14 8.81
CA ALA A 69 3.66 -12.29 8.32
C ALA A 69 3.14 -11.03 7.62
N THR A 70 3.48 -9.85 8.14
CA THR A 70 3.12 -8.57 7.51
C THR A 70 3.96 -8.26 6.27
N ALA A 71 5.24 -8.66 6.24
CA ALA A 71 6.11 -8.50 5.07
C ALA A 71 5.72 -9.41 3.89
N ARG A 72 5.09 -10.56 4.16
CA ARG A 72 4.59 -11.50 3.15
C ARG A 72 3.26 -11.07 2.52
N ARG A 73 2.71 -9.92 2.91
CA ARG A 73 1.48 -9.37 2.35
C ARG A 73 1.68 -9.08 0.87
N LYS A 74 0.93 -9.78 0.02
CA LYS A 74 0.94 -9.55 -1.43
C LYS A 74 -0.42 -9.00 -1.86
N ILE A 75 -0.38 -7.94 -2.64
CA ILE A 75 -1.56 -7.32 -3.25
C ILE A 75 -1.39 -7.46 -4.75
N TRP A 76 -2.43 -7.95 -5.42
CA TRP A 76 -2.43 -8.11 -6.87
C TRP A 76 -3.78 -7.71 -7.44
N LEU A 77 -3.74 -7.14 -8.64
CA LEU A 77 -4.89 -6.86 -9.46
C LEU A 77 -5.17 -8.10 -10.31
N ALA A 78 -6.40 -8.60 -10.28
CA ALA A 78 -6.89 -9.67 -11.14
C ALA A 78 -8.09 -9.12 -11.94
N GLY A 79 -7.81 -8.57 -13.12
CA GLY A 79 -8.80 -7.83 -13.91
C GLY A 79 -9.31 -6.59 -13.16
N HIS A 80 -10.58 -6.61 -12.76
CA HIS A 80 -11.24 -5.54 -11.99
C HIS A 80 -11.27 -5.79 -10.47
N ARG A 81 -10.70 -6.90 -9.98
CA ARG A 81 -10.67 -7.18 -8.54
C ARG A 81 -9.30 -6.92 -7.97
N VAL A 82 -9.26 -6.16 -6.89
CA VAL A 82 -8.08 -6.07 -6.03
C VAL A 82 -8.14 -7.22 -5.04
N VAL A 83 -7.12 -8.07 -5.04
CA VAL A 83 -6.99 -9.14 -4.05
C VAL A 83 -5.77 -8.87 -3.18
N ALA A 84 -6.01 -8.70 -1.89
CA ALA A 84 -4.99 -8.61 -0.86
C ALA A 84 -4.90 -9.95 -0.11
N ARG A 85 -3.73 -10.57 -0.12
CA ARG A 85 -3.44 -11.80 0.64
C ARG A 85 -2.41 -11.49 1.74
N THR A 86 -2.79 -11.69 2.99
CA THR A 86 -1.89 -11.49 4.16
C THR A 86 -1.78 -12.79 4.94
N ILE A 87 -2.90 -13.20 5.55
CA ILE A 87 -3.09 -14.45 6.29
C ILE A 87 -4.42 -15.08 5.81
N GLY A 88 -5.43 -14.26 5.50
CA GLY A 88 -6.57 -14.60 4.63
C GLY A 88 -6.49 -13.88 3.27
N SER A 89 -7.34 -14.29 2.32
CA SER A 89 -7.59 -13.59 1.06
C SER A 89 -8.77 -12.63 1.20
N LYS A 90 -8.55 -11.34 0.99
CA LYS A 90 -9.61 -10.34 0.83
C LYS A 90 -9.63 -9.91 -0.63
N SER A 91 -10.69 -10.21 -1.34
CA SER A 91 -10.96 -9.67 -2.67
C SER A 91 -12.00 -8.56 -2.57
N VAL A 92 -11.73 -7.43 -3.20
CA VAL A 92 -12.65 -6.32 -3.40
C VAL A 92 -12.78 -6.07 -4.90
N ASP A 93 -14.01 -5.98 -5.38
CA ASP A 93 -14.31 -5.58 -6.74
C ASP A 93 -14.27 -4.05 -6.85
N LEU A 94 -13.47 -3.52 -7.78
CA LEU A 94 -13.41 -2.08 -8.04
C LEU A 94 -14.73 -1.56 -8.65
N HIS A 95 -15.47 -2.39 -9.40
CA HIS A 95 -16.74 -1.97 -9.99
C HIS A 95 -17.85 -1.81 -8.96
N ALA A 96 -17.86 -2.69 -7.95
CA ALA A 96 -18.84 -2.71 -6.87
C ALA A 96 -18.35 -1.97 -5.61
N ALA A 97 -17.30 -1.16 -5.72
CA ALA A 97 -16.73 -0.45 -4.59
C ALA A 97 -17.66 0.66 -4.08
N ASP A 98 -18.27 0.44 -2.92
CA ASP A 98 -19.16 1.41 -2.26
C ASP A 98 -18.44 2.70 -1.85
N ARG A 99 -17.14 2.59 -1.49
CA ARG A 99 -16.37 3.74 -1.00
C ARG A 99 -14.94 3.71 -1.53
N LEU A 100 -14.54 4.82 -2.14
CA LEU A 100 -13.21 5.10 -2.64
C LEU A 100 -12.66 6.35 -1.94
N GLU A 101 -11.55 6.23 -1.24
CA GLU A 101 -10.90 7.35 -0.53
C GLU A 101 -9.40 7.32 -0.82
N LEU A 102 -8.77 8.48 -0.98
CA LEU A 102 -7.32 8.56 -1.03
C LEU A 102 -6.79 8.75 0.38
N ILE A 103 -5.72 8.04 0.74
CA ILE A 103 -5.04 8.17 2.02
C ILE A 103 -3.65 8.69 1.77
N VAL A 104 -3.32 9.82 2.40
CA VAL A 104 -1.94 10.29 2.48
C VAL A 104 -1.46 10.04 3.90
N THR A 105 -0.37 9.29 4.04
CA THR A 105 0.26 8.96 5.31
C THR A 105 1.67 9.53 5.31
N ASP A 106 1.99 10.39 6.27
CA ASP A 106 3.34 10.91 6.47
C ASP A 106 3.95 10.25 7.72
N VAL A 107 5.05 9.51 7.52
CA VAL A 107 5.81 8.88 8.60
C VAL A 107 7.29 9.22 8.41
N ARG A 108 7.84 10.01 9.35
CA ARG A 108 9.27 10.40 9.37
C ARG A 108 9.74 11.05 8.06
N GLY A 109 8.91 11.91 7.46
CA GLY A 109 9.24 12.60 6.20
C GLY A 109 9.06 11.73 4.95
N VAL A 110 8.52 10.53 5.09
CA VAL A 110 8.12 9.66 3.98
C VAL A 110 6.61 9.74 3.82
N ARG A 111 6.17 10.35 2.72
CA ARG A 111 4.75 10.51 2.37
C ARG A 111 4.30 9.39 1.45
N THR A 112 3.40 8.56 1.92
CA THR A 112 2.79 7.47 1.16
C THR A 112 1.40 7.88 0.72
N VAL A 113 1.14 7.82 -0.59
CA VAL A 113 -0.18 7.98 -1.17
C VAL A 113 -0.74 6.60 -1.45
N GLY A 114 -1.90 6.31 -0.85
CA GLY A 114 -2.65 5.08 -1.07
C GLY A 114 -4.08 5.34 -1.48
N LEU A 115 -4.67 4.38 -2.17
CA LEU A 115 -6.09 4.33 -2.48
C LEU A 115 -6.74 3.30 -1.56
N LEU A 116 -7.69 3.75 -0.75
CA LEU A 116 -8.54 2.91 0.06
C LEU A 116 -9.79 2.56 -0.74
N VAL A 117 -9.96 1.28 -1.02
CA VAL A 117 -11.13 0.73 -1.71
C VAL A 117 -11.90 -0.11 -0.70
N ALA A 118 -13.18 0.22 -0.48
CA ALA A 118 -14.07 -0.51 0.39
C ALA A 118 -15.32 -0.99 -0.36
N GLU A 119 -15.67 -2.25 -0.11
CA GLU A 119 -16.86 -2.93 -0.61
C GLU A 119 -17.50 -3.67 0.58
N LYS A 120 -18.70 -3.25 0.98
CA LYS A 120 -19.44 -3.78 2.14
C LYS A 120 -18.58 -3.83 3.41
N ARG A 121 -18.17 -5.03 3.86
CA ARG A 121 -17.34 -5.26 5.06
C ARG A 121 -15.86 -5.42 4.75
N LYS A 122 -15.46 -5.35 3.49
CA LYS A 122 -14.07 -5.53 3.05
C LYS A 122 -13.46 -4.18 2.70
N THR A 123 -12.24 -3.96 3.16
CA THR A 123 -11.48 -2.74 2.86
C THR A 123 -10.06 -3.15 2.53
N ILE A 124 -9.55 -2.61 1.42
CA ILE A 124 -8.18 -2.80 0.95
C ILE A 124 -7.54 -1.44 0.77
N ASN A 125 -6.36 -1.26 1.33
CA ASN A 125 -5.51 -0.10 1.08
C ASN A 125 -4.43 -0.50 0.07
N LEU A 126 -4.40 0.18 -1.06
CA LEU A 126 -3.43 0.03 -2.12
C LEU A 126 -2.44 1.19 -2.09
N SER A 127 -1.15 0.93 -1.95
CA SER A 127 -0.16 2.00 -2.07
C SER A 127 0.11 2.33 -3.53
N LEU A 128 -0.17 3.58 -3.93
CA LEU A 128 0.04 4.09 -5.28
C LEU A 128 1.44 4.69 -5.44
N ALA A 129 1.89 5.44 -4.45
CA ALA A 129 3.18 6.11 -4.49
C ALA A 129 3.76 6.33 -3.09
N VAL A 130 5.08 6.42 -3.00
CA VAL A 130 5.83 6.76 -1.79
C VAL A 130 6.86 7.81 -2.15
N TYR A 131 6.76 8.98 -1.56
CA TYR A 131 7.66 10.11 -1.76
C TYR A 131 8.48 10.39 -0.50
N SER A 132 9.72 10.80 -0.67
CA SER A 132 10.62 11.25 0.40
C SER A 132 11.41 12.45 -0.12
N GLY A 133 11.15 13.64 0.44
CA GLY A 133 11.67 14.88 -0.10
C GLY A 133 11.16 15.16 -1.51
N THR A 134 12.05 15.40 -2.46
CA THR A 134 11.74 15.68 -3.88
C THR A 134 11.78 14.44 -4.78
N GLY A 135 12.07 13.27 -4.21
CA GLY A 135 12.12 12.00 -4.92
C GLY A 135 11.06 11.02 -4.41
N GLY A 136 10.81 9.96 -5.16
CA GLY A 136 9.90 8.91 -4.72
C GLY A 136 9.86 7.72 -5.64
N ARG A 137 9.01 6.77 -5.26
CA ARG A 137 8.71 5.56 -6.00
C ARG A 137 7.22 5.46 -6.19
N GLU A 138 6.82 5.32 -7.43
CA GLU A 138 5.44 5.16 -7.84
C GLU A 138 5.18 3.70 -8.25
N LEU A 139 3.92 3.34 -8.30
CA LEU A 139 3.48 2.08 -8.86
C LEU A 139 3.78 2.08 -10.38
N GLY A 140 4.19 0.93 -10.93
CA GLY A 140 4.61 0.88 -12.34
C GLY A 140 3.48 1.28 -13.31
N ILE A 141 3.86 1.84 -14.46
CA ILE A 141 2.98 2.37 -15.52
C ILE A 141 1.84 1.41 -15.87
N LEU A 142 2.13 0.11 -16.07
CA LEU A 142 1.11 -0.89 -16.41
C LEU A 142 0.08 -1.09 -15.29
N ALA A 143 0.52 -1.02 -14.04
CA ALA A 143 -0.35 -1.19 -12.89
C ALA A 143 -1.22 0.04 -12.65
N LEU A 144 -0.66 1.25 -12.82
CA LEU A 144 -1.43 2.49 -12.78
C LEU A 144 -2.47 2.54 -13.91
N ARG A 145 -2.10 2.11 -15.13
CA ARG A 145 -3.04 2.06 -16.27
C ARG A 145 -4.21 1.11 -16.01
N LYS A 146 -3.92 -0.14 -15.65
CA LYS A 146 -4.98 -1.12 -15.35
C LYS A 146 -5.87 -0.68 -14.18
N LEU A 147 -5.32 0.01 -13.18
CA LEU A 147 -6.11 0.60 -12.10
C LEU A 147 -7.00 1.75 -12.58
N ALA A 148 -6.48 2.65 -13.43
CA ALA A 148 -7.25 3.74 -13.99
C ALA A 148 -8.42 3.23 -14.84
N ASP A 149 -8.19 2.21 -15.67
CA ASP A 149 -9.21 1.58 -16.51
C ASP A 149 -10.28 0.89 -15.64
N ALA A 150 -9.88 0.17 -14.59
CA ALA A 150 -10.81 -0.49 -13.68
C ALA A 150 -11.66 0.51 -12.87
N LEU A 151 -11.07 1.64 -12.47
CA LEU A 151 -11.78 2.72 -11.78
C LEU A 151 -12.74 3.47 -12.70
N ALA A 152 -12.40 3.60 -13.99
CA ALA A 152 -13.27 4.26 -14.97
C ALA A 152 -14.59 3.53 -15.15
N GLY A 153 -14.57 2.20 -15.06
CA GLY A 153 -15.79 1.40 -15.14
C GLY A 153 -16.56 1.27 -13.83
N SER A 154 -16.13 1.92 -12.73
CA SER A 154 -16.79 1.73 -11.44
C SER A 154 -18.20 2.35 -11.42
N SER A 155 -19.12 1.69 -10.72
CA SER A 155 -20.47 2.24 -10.47
C SER A 155 -20.48 3.46 -9.54
N ASN A 156 -19.35 3.74 -8.87
CA ASN A 156 -19.19 4.85 -7.96
C ASN A 156 -18.69 6.09 -8.71
N THR A 157 -19.39 7.22 -8.57
CA THR A 157 -18.99 8.49 -9.19
C THR A 157 -17.57 8.92 -8.81
N ALA A 158 -17.11 8.56 -7.60
CA ALA A 158 -15.74 8.82 -7.16
C ALA A 158 -14.69 8.10 -8.02
N GLY A 159 -15.01 6.93 -8.59
CA GLY A 159 -14.08 6.14 -9.39
C GLY A 159 -13.62 6.86 -10.66
N LEU A 160 -14.51 7.61 -11.32
CA LEU A 160 -14.16 8.43 -12.48
C LEU A 160 -13.13 9.52 -12.13
N VAL A 161 -13.31 10.19 -10.98
CA VAL A 161 -12.39 11.23 -10.52
C VAL A 161 -11.01 10.64 -10.21
N PHE A 162 -10.96 9.48 -9.55
CA PHE A 162 -9.70 8.79 -9.31
C PHE A 162 -9.05 8.28 -10.60
N SER A 163 -9.84 7.79 -11.55
CA SER A 163 -9.33 7.39 -12.88
C SER A 163 -8.67 8.57 -13.60
N GLN A 164 -9.31 9.75 -13.62
CA GLN A 164 -8.74 10.96 -14.21
C GLN A 164 -7.43 11.37 -13.53
N LEU A 165 -7.35 11.31 -12.20
CA LEU A 165 -6.10 11.58 -11.47
C LEU A 165 -4.98 10.62 -11.89
N LEU A 166 -5.27 9.31 -12.01
CA LEU A 166 -4.28 8.32 -12.42
C LEU A 166 -3.87 8.49 -13.89
N VAL A 167 -4.80 8.86 -14.78
CA VAL A 167 -4.48 9.16 -16.18
C VAL A 167 -3.61 10.42 -16.28
N ALA A 168 -3.91 11.47 -15.51
CA ALA A 168 -3.09 12.67 -15.45
C ALA A 168 -1.67 12.35 -14.96
N GLN A 169 -1.54 11.50 -13.94
CA GLN A 169 -0.26 10.99 -13.46
C GLN A 169 0.51 10.26 -14.56
N LEU A 170 -0.13 9.31 -15.25
CA LEU A 170 0.48 8.55 -16.34
C LEU A 170 0.93 9.46 -17.49
N ARG A 171 0.19 10.54 -17.76
CA ARG A 171 0.55 11.53 -18.78
C ARG A 171 1.75 12.38 -18.36
N ALA A 172 1.84 12.77 -17.09
CA ALA A 172 3.00 13.46 -16.53
C ALA A 172 4.24 12.56 -16.56
N GLU A 173 4.10 11.29 -16.18
CA GLU A 173 5.19 10.31 -16.23
C GLU A 173 5.65 10.03 -17.67
N ALA A 174 4.73 9.90 -18.62
CA ALA A 174 5.05 9.73 -20.04
C ALA A 174 5.75 10.96 -20.65
N ARG A 175 5.51 12.16 -20.11
CA ARG A 175 6.23 13.39 -20.47
C ARG A 175 7.63 13.49 -19.83
N GLY A 176 7.98 12.59 -18.93
CA GLY A 176 9.25 12.61 -18.22
C GLY A 176 9.32 13.70 -17.13
N GLU A 177 8.17 14.18 -16.65
CA GLU A 177 8.12 15.21 -15.61
C GLU A 177 8.76 14.71 -14.30
N ALA A 178 9.44 15.63 -13.61
CA ALA A 178 10.05 15.35 -12.31
C ALA A 178 8.98 15.09 -11.26
N ALA A 179 9.33 14.38 -10.18
CA ALA A 179 8.36 14.05 -9.13
C ALA A 179 7.56 15.26 -8.60
N PRO A 180 8.14 16.47 -8.38
CA PRO A 180 7.39 17.65 -7.92
C PRO A 180 6.25 18.09 -8.85
N ASP A 181 6.39 17.84 -10.15
CA ASP A 181 5.44 18.29 -11.16
C ASP A 181 4.32 17.27 -11.38
N ARG A 182 4.46 16.06 -10.80
CA ARG A 182 3.49 14.98 -10.96
C ARG A 182 2.24 15.19 -10.08
N PRO A 183 1.02 14.97 -10.60
CA PRO A 183 -0.24 15.16 -9.88
C PRO A 183 -0.31 14.44 -8.51
N LEU A 184 0.19 13.20 -8.41
CA LEU A 184 0.19 12.46 -7.15
C LEU A 184 1.12 13.08 -6.10
N PHE A 185 2.25 13.64 -6.51
CA PHE A 185 3.17 14.34 -5.60
C PHE A 185 2.56 15.65 -5.14
N GLN A 186 2.01 16.44 -6.06
CA GLN A 186 1.34 17.70 -5.73
C GLN A 186 0.20 17.47 -4.73
N LEU A 187 -0.62 16.43 -4.93
CA LEU A 187 -1.68 16.07 -4.00
C LEU A 187 -1.13 15.64 -2.63
N ALA A 188 -0.02 14.89 -2.59
CA ALA A 188 0.67 14.55 -1.35
C ALA A 188 1.33 15.76 -0.67
N SER A 189 1.69 16.80 -1.44
CA SER A 189 2.32 18.02 -0.95
C SER A 189 1.32 18.93 -0.24
N VAL A 190 0.09 19.01 -0.78
CA VAL A 190 -1.03 19.81 -0.27
C VAL A 190 -1.64 19.20 1.01
N ALA A 191 -1.48 17.89 1.22
CA ALA A 191 -1.91 17.25 2.45
C ALA A 191 -1.08 17.75 3.66
N PRO A 192 -1.72 18.21 4.76
CA PRO A 192 -1.04 18.64 5.98
C PRO A 192 -0.01 17.62 6.48
N SER A 193 1.23 18.07 6.68
CA SER A 193 2.30 17.27 7.28
C SER A 193 2.04 17.03 8.77
N GLY A 194 2.39 15.82 9.25
CA GLY A 194 2.37 15.50 10.69
C GLY A 194 1.13 14.76 11.22
N LYS A 195 0.10 14.49 10.39
CA LYS A 195 -0.98 13.56 10.76
C LYS A 195 -0.68 12.15 10.22
N LEU A 196 -0.77 11.15 11.11
CA LEU A 196 -0.42 9.74 10.83
C LEU A 196 -1.21 9.14 9.64
N ALA A 197 -2.41 9.62 9.35
CA ALA A 197 -3.15 9.28 8.14
C ALA A 197 -4.23 10.33 7.87
N GLN A 198 -4.25 10.89 6.67
CA GLN A 198 -5.31 11.78 6.21
C GLN A 198 -6.09 11.14 5.07
N ARG A 199 -7.39 11.00 5.28
CA ARG A 199 -8.34 10.52 4.26
C ARG A 199 -8.83 11.73 3.48
N LEU A 200 -8.46 11.79 2.21
CA LEU A 200 -9.00 12.74 1.25
C LEU A 200 -10.21 12.08 0.59
N LYS A 201 -11.38 12.65 0.87
CA LYS A 201 -12.63 12.26 0.23
C LYS A 201 -12.60 12.65 -1.24
N ALA A 202 -13.45 12.00 -2.03
CA ALA A 202 -13.62 12.27 -3.46
C ALA A 202 -13.80 13.77 -3.74
N GLU A 203 -14.55 14.52 -2.93
CA GLU A 203 -14.77 15.97 -3.12
C GLU A 203 -13.46 16.79 -3.14
N ALA A 204 -12.49 16.45 -2.28
CA ALA A 204 -11.19 17.13 -2.24
C ALA A 204 -10.35 16.80 -3.48
N VAL A 205 -10.45 15.56 -3.96
CA VAL A 205 -9.76 15.09 -5.15
C VAL A 205 -10.39 15.71 -6.41
N THR A 206 -11.72 15.84 -6.46
CA THR A 206 -12.42 16.51 -7.55
C THR A 206 -11.97 17.97 -7.69
N LYS A 207 -11.88 18.71 -6.58
CA LYS A 207 -11.37 20.09 -6.58
C LYS A 207 -9.93 20.17 -7.06
N PHE A 208 -9.09 19.21 -6.67
CA PHE A 208 -7.71 19.15 -7.11
C PHE A 208 -7.61 18.86 -8.61
N VAL A 209 -8.34 17.85 -9.11
CA VAL A 209 -8.34 17.48 -10.54
C VAL A 209 -8.91 18.58 -11.42
N ALA A 210 -9.94 19.29 -10.97
CA ALA A 210 -10.50 20.43 -11.70
C ALA A 210 -9.52 21.61 -11.84
N ASN A 211 -8.52 21.69 -10.97
CA ASN A 211 -7.48 22.71 -10.99
C ASN A 211 -6.16 22.23 -11.63
N LEU A 212 -6.11 21.01 -12.17
CA LEU A 212 -4.96 20.55 -12.93
C LEU A 212 -4.93 21.27 -14.30
N PRO A 213 -3.77 21.82 -14.71
CA PRO A 213 -3.61 22.48 -16.01
C PRO A 213 -3.57 21.50 -17.20
#